data_AF-A0A7X7SEE8-F1
#
_entry.id   AF-A0A7X7SEE8-F1
#
_cell.length_a   1.000
_cell.length_b   1.000
_cell.length_c   1.000
_cell.angle_alpha   90.00
_cell.angle_beta   90.00
_cell.angle_gamma   90.00
#
_symmetry.space_group_name_H-M   'P 1'
#
loop_
_entity.id
_entity.type
_entity.pdbx_description
1 polymer ?
#
loop_
_entity_poly.entity_id
_entity_poly.type
_entity_poly.pdbx_seq_one_letter_code
_entity_poly.pdbx_strand_id
1 'polypeptide(L)'
;MALSYAQIPLNYSVENRGQDLSVTAGALKQNNYLPNPFEFTDGSYVTTFDDWSKRRNEIKADIEKYEIGAKPKPPTNLKATYSGGTLTVTVTENGKTVT
;
A
#
# COMPACT_ATOMS: atom_id res chain seq x y z
N MET A 1 10.20 -32.54 0.79
CA MET A 1 9.07 -32.17 -0.10
C MET A 1 9.39 -30.77 -0.60
N ALA A 2 9.67 -30.60 -1.88
CA ALA A 2 10.06 -29.30 -2.42
C ALA A 2 8.85 -28.35 -2.39
N LEU A 3 8.99 -27.21 -1.72
CA LEU A 3 7.99 -26.15 -1.75
C LEU A 3 7.93 -25.65 -3.20
N SER A 4 6.86 -25.98 -3.92
CA SER A 4 6.59 -25.35 -5.20
C SER A 4 6.34 -23.87 -4.94
N TYR A 5 7.12 -22.99 -5.55
CA TYR A 5 6.80 -21.58 -5.65
C TYR A 5 5.43 -21.47 -6.33
N ALA A 6 4.36 -21.38 -5.53
CA ALA A 6 3.03 -21.10 -6.05
C ALA A 6 3.16 -19.82 -6.87
N GLN A 7 2.71 -19.86 -8.13
CA GLN A 7 2.82 -18.77 -9.09
C GLN A 7 2.25 -17.48 -8.48
N ILE A 8 3.13 -16.57 -8.08
CA ILE A 8 2.75 -15.26 -7.57
C ILE A 8 1.95 -14.55 -8.68
N PRO A 9 0.75 -14.02 -8.40
CA PRO A 9 -0.04 -13.32 -9.40
C PRO A 9 0.72 -12.12 -9.98
N LEU A 10 0.73 -12.00 -11.31
CA LEU A 10 1.32 -10.85 -12.02
C LEU A 10 0.45 -9.58 -11.89
N ASN A 11 -0.83 -9.75 -11.58
CA ASN A 11 -1.80 -8.69 -11.40
C ASN A 11 -2.74 -8.99 -10.22
N TYR A 12 -3.27 -7.94 -9.61
CA TYR A 12 -4.22 -8.01 -8.50
C TYR A 12 -5.49 -7.24 -8.85
N SER A 13 -6.63 -7.68 -8.30
CA SER A 13 -7.91 -6.99 -8.43
C SER A 13 -8.05 -5.76 -7.51
N VAL A 14 -7.14 -5.62 -6.55
CA VAL A 14 -7.11 -4.53 -5.57
C VAL A 14 -5.73 -3.89 -5.52
N GLU A 15 -5.68 -2.56 -5.30
CA GLU A 15 -4.43 -1.81 -5.14
C GLU A 15 -3.66 -2.27 -3.89
N ASN A 16 -4.37 -2.42 -2.76
CA ASN A 16 -3.79 -2.78 -1.47
C ASN A 16 -4.37 -4.09 -0.92
N ARG A 17 -3.61 -5.18 -1.02
CA ARG A 17 -4.01 -6.52 -0.53
C ARG A 17 -4.03 -6.67 1.00
N GLY A 18 -3.52 -5.69 1.75
CA GLY A 18 -3.50 -5.70 3.21
C GLY A 18 -4.33 -4.57 3.82
N GLN A 19 -5.26 -3.99 3.04
CA GLN A 19 -6.09 -2.86 3.49
C GLN A 19 -6.93 -3.15 4.74
N ASP A 20 -7.30 -4.41 4.96
CA ASP A 20 -8.15 -4.83 6.07
C ASP A 20 -7.33 -5.27 7.30
N LEU A 21 -6.00 -5.27 7.19
CA LEU A 21 -5.11 -5.55 8.32
C LEU A 21 -5.03 -4.32 9.23
N SER A 22 -5.22 -4.55 10.52
CA SER A 22 -4.95 -3.52 11.53
C SER A 22 -3.43 -3.39 11.73
N VAL A 23 -2.84 -2.39 11.08
CA VAL A 23 -1.43 -2.04 11.21
C VAL A 23 -1.27 -0.62 11.75
N THR A 24 -0.15 -0.39 12.44
CA THR A 24 0.24 0.94 12.91
C THR A 24 1.69 1.21 12.55
N ALA A 25 2.05 2.48 12.45
CA ALA A 25 3.45 2.87 12.31
C ALA A 25 4.27 2.38 13.52
N GLY A 26 5.48 1.91 13.26
CA GLY A 26 6.42 1.47 14.27
C GLY A 26 6.93 2.63 15.14
N ALA A 27 7.47 2.32 16.32
CA ALA A 27 8.14 3.31 17.13
C ALA A 27 9.45 3.76 16.47
N LEU A 28 9.77 5.06 16.54
CA LEU A 28 11.06 5.57 16.08
C LEU A 28 12.18 5.02 16.96
N LYS A 29 13.23 4.51 16.32
CA LYS A 29 14.44 4.02 16.97
C LYS A 29 15.64 4.65 16.26
N GLN A 30 16.72 4.90 16.98
CA GLN A 30 17.96 5.31 16.34
C GLN A 30 18.43 4.18 15.42
N ASN A 31 18.55 4.48 14.13
CA ASN A 31 19.12 3.59 13.13
C ASN A 31 20.09 4.40 12.28
N ASN A 32 21.37 4.04 12.34
CA ASN A 32 22.42 4.71 11.57
C ASN A 32 22.51 4.13 10.14
N TYR A 33 21.66 3.17 9.79
CA TYR A 33 21.53 2.53 8.49
C TYR A 33 20.11 2.68 7.93
N LEU A 34 19.87 2.13 6.74
CA LEU A 34 18.52 2.04 6.19
C LEU A 34 17.66 1.06 7.02
N PRO A 35 16.37 1.35 7.27
CA PRO A 35 15.46 0.40 7.91
C PRO A 35 15.39 -0.92 7.16
N ASN A 36 15.42 -2.05 7.88
CA ASN A 36 15.30 -3.36 7.28
C ASN A 36 13.89 -3.55 6.69
N PRO A 37 13.73 -3.74 5.37
CA PRO A 37 12.41 -3.95 4.78
C PRO A 37 11.83 -5.32 5.13
N PHE A 38 12.65 -6.28 5.58
CA PHE A 38 12.25 -7.66 5.91
C PHE A 38 12.12 -7.92 7.41
N GLU A 39 11.95 -6.87 8.22
CA GLU A 39 11.66 -6.94 9.65
C GLU A 39 10.37 -6.17 9.91
N PHE A 40 9.41 -6.81 10.58
CA PHE A 40 8.16 -6.20 11.00
C PHE A 40 8.38 -5.15 12.10
N THR A 41 7.38 -4.32 12.35
CA THR A 41 7.44 -3.29 13.41
C THR A 41 7.65 -3.88 14.82
N ASP A 42 7.24 -5.13 15.03
CA ASP A 42 7.42 -5.89 16.28
C ASP A 42 8.79 -6.58 16.42
N GLY A 43 9.66 -6.50 15.40
CA GLY A 43 11.00 -7.11 15.36
C GLY A 43 11.04 -8.55 14.84
N SER A 44 9.90 -9.15 14.50
CA SER A 44 9.86 -10.44 13.80
C SER A 44 10.22 -10.29 12.32
N TYR A 45 10.62 -11.38 11.66
CA TYR A 45 11.08 -11.34 10.28
C TYR A 45 9.98 -11.65 9.27
N VAL A 46 10.04 -10.98 8.12
CA VAL A 46 9.28 -11.28 6.91
C VAL A 46 9.96 -12.45 6.22
N THR A 47 9.29 -13.59 6.13
CA THR A 47 9.89 -14.85 5.63
C THR A 47 9.12 -15.46 4.46
N THR A 48 7.86 -15.09 4.29
CA THR A 48 6.98 -15.58 3.24
C THR A 48 6.53 -14.47 2.30
N PHE A 49 5.99 -14.87 1.14
CA PHE A 49 5.38 -13.92 0.22
C PHE A 49 4.12 -13.25 0.81
N ASP A 50 3.37 -13.97 1.65
CA ASP A 50 2.14 -13.45 2.27
C ASP A 50 2.46 -12.44 3.39
N ASP A 51 3.57 -12.63 4.12
CA ASP A 51 4.11 -11.68 5.10
C ASP A 51 4.29 -10.28 4.48
N TRP A 52 4.67 -10.23 3.21
CA TRP A 52 4.89 -8.98 2.48
C TRP A 52 3.63 -8.12 2.41
N SER A 53 2.43 -8.72 2.40
CA SER A 53 1.17 -7.97 2.42
C SER A 53 1.03 -7.13 3.68
N LYS A 54 1.34 -7.72 4.85
CA LYS A 54 1.35 -7.04 6.13
C LYS A 54 2.50 -6.01 6.18
N ARG A 55 3.72 -6.41 5.81
CA ARG A 55 4.89 -5.53 5.90
C ARG A 55 4.77 -4.27 5.06
N ARG A 56 4.23 -4.39 3.83
CA ARG A 56 3.94 -3.23 2.96
C ARG A 56 2.98 -2.23 3.60
N ASN A 57 2.01 -2.71 4.38
CA ASN A 57 1.05 -1.86 5.07
C ASN A 57 1.67 -1.18 6.31
N GLU A 58 2.59 -1.84 7.02
CA GLU A 58 3.39 -1.19 8.06
C GLU A 58 4.28 -0.08 7.50
N ILE A 59 5.01 -0.35 6.42
CA ILE A 59 5.86 0.66 5.76
C ILE A 59 5.02 1.85 5.27
N LYS A 60 3.83 1.59 4.69
CA LYS A 60 2.87 2.64 4.34
C LYS A 60 2.50 3.48 5.56
N ALA A 61 2.18 2.84 6.68
CA ALA A 61 1.82 3.54 7.92
C ALA A 61 2.98 4.40 8.46
N ASP A 62 4.23 3.89 8.36
CA ASP A 62 5.43 4.64 8.74
C ASP A 62 5.58 5.91 7.88
N ILE A 63 5.54 5.78 6.55
CA ILE A 63 5.70 6.91 5.62
C ILE A 63 4.58 7.95 5.79
N GLU A 64 3.33 7.49 5.96
CA GLU A 64 2.19 8.39 6.18
C GLU A 64 2.28 9.15 7.50
N LYS A 65 2.80 8.51 8.57
CA LYS A 65 2.92 9.16 9.88
C LYS A 65 4.13 10.08 9.97
N TYR A 66 5.25 9.70 9.37
CA TYR A 66 6.54 10.36 9.60
C TYR A 66 6.99 11.28 8.48
N GLU A 67 6.35 11.25 7.30
CA GLU A 67 6.82 12.04 6.16
C GLU A 67 5.69 12.73 5.37
N ILE A 68 4.78 11.97 4.76
CA ILE A 68 3.89 12.51 3.71
C ILE A 68 2.47 12.85 4.18
N GLY A 69 2.12 12.53 5.43
CA GLY A 69 0.74 12.60 5.93
C GLY A 69 -0.13 11.43 5.48
N ALA A 70 -1.36 11.34 6.01
CA ALA A 70 -2.27 10.26 5.69
C ALA A 70 -2.75 10.30 4.23
N LYS A 71 -2.59 9.19 3.48
CA LYS A 71 -3.21 9.04 2.16
C LYS A 71 -4.74 8.97 2.34
N PRO A 72 -5.52 9.85 1.68
CA PRO A 72 -6.97 9.77 1.73
C PRO A 72 -7.51 8.43 1.21
N LYS A 73 -8.73 8.08 1.64
CA LYS A 73 -9.46 6.94 1.05
C LYS A 73 -9.80 7.23 -0.42
N PRO A 74 -10.05 6.19 -1.23
CA PRO A 74 -10.53 6.40 -2.60
C PRO A 74 -11.77 7.30 -2.63
N PRO A 75 -11.87 8.22 -3.60
CA PRO A 75 -13.05 9.08 -3.74
C PRO A 75 -14.28 8.23 -4.07
N THR A 76 -15.46 8.67 -3.64
CA THR A 76 -16.71 7.93 -3.85
C THR A 76 -17.24 8.04 -5.27
N ASN A 77 -16.87 9.09 -6.02
CA ASN A 77 -17.36 9.35 -7.37
C ASN A 77 -16.19 9.58 -8.33
N LEU A 78 -15.95 8.58 -9.17
CA LEU A 78 -14.92 8.58 -10.19
C LEU A 78 -15.57 8.20 -11.52
N LYS A 79 -15.31 9.00 -12.57
CA LYS A 79 -15.72 8.70 -13.93
C LYS A 79 -14.50 8.73 -14.84
N ALA A 80 -14.40 7.77 -15.73
CA ALA A 80 -13.35 7.72 -16.73
C ALA A 80 -13.94 7.57 -18.12
N THR A 81 -13.45 8.34 -19.08
CA THR A 81 -13.78 8.20 -20.50
C THR A 81 -12.51 8.10 -21.31
N TYR A 82 -12.53 7.30 -22.38
CA TYR A 82 -11.39 7.16 -23.28
C TYR A 82 -11.84 7.49 -24.70
N SER A 83 -11.19 8.47 -25.32
CA SER A 83 -11.49 8.87 -26.68
C SER A 83 -10.26 9.49 -27.35
N GLY A 84 -10.05 9.17 -28.62
CA GLY A 84 -8.98 9.77 -29.42
C GLY A 84 -7.57 9.60 -28.86
N GLY A 85 -7.32 8.54 -28.08
CA GLY A 85 -6.01 8.31 -27.44
C GLY A 85 -5.86 8.90 -26.03
N THR A 86 -6.83 9.67 -25.55
CA THR A 86 -6.78 10.34 -24.24
C THR A 86 -7.73 9.65 -23.25
N LEU A 87 -7.21 9.31 -22.06
CA LEU A 87 -8.00 8.89 -20.90
C LEU A 87 -8.29 10.13 -20.05
N THR A 88 -9.56 10.51 -19.95
CA THR A 88 -10.02 11.61 -19.10
C THR A 88 -10.62 11.04 -17.82
N VAL A 89 -10.11 11.45 -16.66
CA VAL A 89 -10.57 10.97 -15.35
C VAL A 89 -11.15 12.14 -14.55
N THR A 90 -12.46 12.13 -14.34
CA THR A 90 -13.15 13.10 -13.51
C THR A 90 -13.34 12.54 -12.10
N VAL A 91 -12.80 13.24 -11.11
CA VAL A 91 -12.93 12.90 -9.69
C VAL A 91 -13.81 13.93 -9.01
N THR A 92 -14.85 13.49 -8.30
CA THR A 92 -15.70 14.36 -7.49
C THR A 92 -15.72 13.90 -6.04
N GLU A 93 -15.37 14.81 -5.12
CA GLU A 93 -15.41 14.56 -3.68
C GLU A 93 -15.95 15.80 -2.95
N ASN A 94 -16.93 15.60 -2.05
CA ASN A 94 -17.58 16.69 -1.30
C ASN A 94 -18.07 17.86 -2.18
N GLY A 95 -18.60 17.55 -3.37
CA GLY A 95 -19.09 18.53 -4.34
C GLY A 95 -18.01 19.27 -5.14
N LYS A 96 -16.72 19.03 -4.87
CA LYS A 96 -15.59 19.57 -5.64
C LYS A 96 -15.20 18.58 -6.73
N THR A 97 -14.88 19.09 -7.93
CA THR A 97 -14.58 18.26 -9.10
C THR A 97 -13.25 18.67 -9.74
N VAL A 98 -12.45 17.67 -10.11
CA VAL A 98 -11.20 17.81 -10.88
C VAL A 98 -11.28 16.87 -12.10
N THR A 99 -10.72 17.27 -13.24
CA THR A 99 -10.68 16.48 -14.50
C THR A 99 -9.29 16.57 -15.12
#